data_AF-A0A952RJY8-F1
#
_entry.id   AF-A0A952RJY8-F1
#
_cell.length_a   1.000
_cell.length_b   1.000
_cell.length_c   1.000
_cell.angle_alpha   90.00
_cell.angle_beta   90.00
_cell.angle_gamma   90.00
#
_symmetry.space_group_name_H-M   'P 1'
#
loop_
_entity.id
_entity.type
_entity.pdbx_description
1 polymer ?
#
loop_
_entity_poly.entity_id
_entity_poly.type
_entity_poly.pdbx_seq_one_letter_code
_entity_poly.pdbx_strand_id
1 'polypeptide(L)'
;MDEQTFRELLDPRGILRPGALAPPPLSAGYTVFAQPGTAALDVEALKARAARFFGAKLGLTVEKKYGFDMPTADAARIVLAADDGTAAGTRLCYGRPVERSDLDAAERGDPNATGMFLLAQRCPTLWIVSREMDDDRVALTIAAVMASILLGPILSPGGDELFGVKTARLKLEARAAPYR
;
A
#
# COMPACT_ATOMS: atom_id res chain seq x y z
N MET A 1 2.67 5.46 16.06
CA MET A 1 1.40 6.21 16.23
C MET A 1 0.34 5.23 16.68
N ASP A 2 -0.32 5.49 17.80
CA ASP A 2 -1.41 4.66 18.33
C ASP A 2 -2.74 4.96 17.63
N GLU A 3 -3.79 4.21 17.98
CA GLU A 3 -5.11 4.33 17.36
C GLU A 3 -5.85 5.61 17.72
N GLN A 4 -5.76 6.05 18.98
CA GLN A 4 -6.42 7.25 19.46
C GLN A 4 -5.90 8.48 18.70
N THR A 5 -4.58 8.62 18.63
CA THR A 5 -3.90 9.70 17.91
C THR A 5 -4.28 9.69 16.43
N PHE A 6 -4.33 8.50 15.80
CA PHE A 6 -4.72 8.39 14.41
C PHE A 6 -6.18 8.81 14.17
N ARG A 7 -7.11 8.41 15.05
CA ARG A 7 -8.53 8.79 14.97
C ARG A 7 -8.73 10.30 15.01
N GLU A 8 -7.92 11.02 15.79
CA GLU A 8 -8.00 12.49 15.90
C GLU A 8 -7.64 13.21 14.59
N LEU A 9 -6.86 12.57 13.71
CA LEU A 9 -6.49 13.11 12.40
C LEU A 9 -7.61 12.98 11.36
N LEU A 10 -8.66 12.22 11.66
CA LEU A 10 -9.73 11.90 10.71
C LEU A 10 -10.96 12.80 10.91
N ASP A 11 -11.71 13.02 9.83
CA ASP A 11 -13.05 13.59 9.87
C ASP A 11 -14.08 12.54 10.40
N PRO A 12 -15.34 12.92 10.65
CA PRO A 12 -16.37 11.97 11.10
C PRO A 12 -16.67 10.81 10.15
N ARG A 13 -16.18 10.85 8.90
CA ARG A 13 -16.32 9.78 7.89
C ARG A 13 -15.09 8.87 7.87
N GLY A 14 -14.11 9.10 8.74
CA GLY A 14 -12.85 8.37 8.79
C GLY A 14 -11.86 8.77 7.69
N ILE A 15 -12.09 9.90 7.00
CA ILE A 15 -11.19 10.42 5.95
C ILE A 15 -10.17 11.35 6.59
N LEU A 16 -8.92 11.28 6.16
CA LEU A 16 -7.85 12.15 6.66
C LEU A 16 -8.22 13.64 6.47
N ARG A 17 -8.12 14.43 7.53
CA ARG A 17 -8.29 15.87 7.43
C ARG A 17 -7.14 16.48 6.61
N PRO A 18 -7.41 17.50 5.78
CA PRO A 18 -6.36 18.15 4.98
C PRO A 18 -5.18 18.60 5.86
N GLY A 19 -3.97 18.17 5.49
CA GLY A 19 -2.74 18.55 6.19
C GLY A 19 -2.55 17.95 7.59
N ALA A 20 -3.44 17.08 8.07
CA ALA A 20 -3.34 16.50 9.42
C ALA A 20 -2.20 15.48 9.57
N LEU A 21 -1.70 14.95 8.46
CA LEU A 21 -0.57 14.02 8.45
C LEU A 21 0.35 14.35 7.28
N ALA A 22 1.65 14.48 7.57
CA ALA A 22 2.65 14.63 6.53
C ALA A 22 2.83 13.30 5.78
N PRO A 23 3.03 13.32 4.44
CA PRO A 23 3.28 12.11 3.68
C PRO A 23 4.56 11.41 4.17
N PRO A 24 4.54 10.10 4.45
CA PRO A 24 5.75 9.35 4.75
C PRO A 24 6.75 9.42 3.59
N PRO A 25 8.06 9.38 3.83
CA PRO A 25 9.03 9.23 2.76
C PRO A 25 8.91 7.83 2.12
N LEU A 26 9.29 7.69 0.85
CA LEU A 26 9.23 6.40 0.15
C LEU A 26 10.08 5.29 0.82
N SER A 27 11.12 5.66 1.56
CA SER A 27 11.94 4.72 2.33
C SER A 27 11.23 4.12 3.55
N ALA A 28 10.12 4.74 3.99
CA ALA A 28 9.33 4.27 5.13
C ALA A 28 8.45 3.06 4.80
N GLY A 29 8.33 2.65 3.53
CA GLY A 29 7.38 1.61 3.18
C GLY A 29 7.44 1.15 1.73
N TYR A 30 6.59 0.18 1.39
CA TYR A 30 6.35 -0.21 0.00
C TYR A 30 5.44 0.82 -0.66
N THR A 31 5.81 1.30 -1.85
CA THR A 31 5.01 2.28 -2.58
C THR A 31 4.23 1.58 -3.69
N VAL A 32 2.91 1.64 -3.63
CA VAL A 32 2.00 1.05 -4.61
C VAL A 32 1.48 2.16 -5.51
N PHE A 33 1.91 2.18 -6.77
CA PHE A 33 1.32 3.06 -7.77
C PHE A 33 -0.11 2.61 -8.08
N ALA A 34 -0.99 3.56 -8.36
CA ALA A 34 -2.42 3.32 -8.49
C ALA A 34 -3.00 4.06 -9.70
N GLN A 35 -3.74 3.33 -10.54
CA GLN A 35 -4.44 3.87 -11.70
C GLN A 35 -5.63 4.78 -11.36
N PRO A 36 -6.40 4.56 -10.26
CA PRO A 36 -7.44 5.50 -9.86
C PRO A 36 -6.88 6.90 -9.55
N GLY A 37 -7.58 7.94 -10.00
CA GLY A 37 -7.20 9.35 -9.79
C GLY A 37 -7.47 9.90 -8.39
N THR A 38 -7.87 9.05 -7.44
CA THR A 38 -8.27 9.47 -6.08
C THR A 38 -7.58 8.60 -5.04
N ALA A 39 -7.41 9.14 -3.83
CA ALA A 39 -6.91 8.40 -2.67
C ALA A 39 -8.05 7.69 -1.90
N ALA A 40 -9.10 7.24 -2.60
CA ALA A 40 -10.16 6.43 -2.00
C ALA A 40 -9.79 4.94 -2.04
N LEU A 41 -10.16 4.21 -0.99
CA LEU A 41 -9.96 2.76 -0.89
C LEU A 41 -11.28 2.01 -1.04
N ASP A 42 -11.31 1.03 -1.95
CA ASP A 42 -12.36 0.03 -1.96
C ASP A 42 -12.05 -1.07 -0.92
N VAL A 43 -12.52 -0.84 0.31
CA VAL A 43 -12.23 -1.72 1.46
C VAL A 43 -12.80 -3.12 1.26
N GLU A 44 -13.97 -3.25 0.63
CA GLU A 44 -14.59 -4.55 0.39
C GLU A 44 -13.85 -5.32 -0.70
N ALA A 45 -13.39 -4.65 -1.76
CA ALA A 45 -12.50 -5.29 -2.73
C ALA A 45 -11.19 -5.73 -2.09
N LEU A 46 -10.57 -4.90 -1.23
CA LEU A 46 -9.35 -5.26 -0.49
C LEU A 46 -9.55 -6.53 0.34
N LYS A 47 -10.64 -6.60 1.12
CA LYS A 47 -11.01 -7.79 1.92
C LYS A 47 -11.17 -9.03 1.06
N ALA A 48 -12.00 -8.94 0.01
CA ALA A 48 -12.30 -10.06 -0.88
C ALA A 48 -11.03 -10.58 -1.57
N ARG A 49 -10.15 -9.66 -1.99
CA ARG A 49 -8.91 -9.99 -2.69
C ARG A 49 -7.87 -10.62 -1.76
N ALA A 50 -7.72 -10.12 -0.54
CA ALA A 50 -6.84 -10.71 0.47
C ALA A 50 -7.26 -12.15 0.80
N ALA A 51 -8.54 -12.38 1.07
CA ALA A 51 -9.05 -13.71 1.38
C ALA A 51 -8.84 -14.68 0.21
N ARG A 52 -9.16 -14.24 -1.02
CA ARG A 52 -9.14 -15.12 -2.19
C ARG A 52 -7.74 -15.47 -2.70
N PHE A 53 -6.78 -14.55 -2.65
CA PHE A 53 -5.50 -14.71 -3.34
C PHE A 53 -4.28 -14.70 -2.43
N PHE A 54 -4.44 -14.28 -1.17
CA PHE A 54 -3.32 -14.12 -0.23
C PHE A 54 -3.51 -14.92 1.06
N GLY A 55 -4.63 -15.64 1.24
CA GLY A 55 -4.88 -16.41 2.46
C GLY A 55 -4.83 -15.53 3.70
N ALA A 56 -5.40 -14.32 3.62
CA ALA A 56 -5.32 -13.33 4.67
C ALA A 56 -6.64 -12.57 4.83
N LYS A 57 -6.91 -12.16 6.06
CA LYS A 57 -8.01 -11.26 6.41
C LYS A 57 -7.48 -9.84 6.53
N LEU A 58 -8.20 -8.90 5.92
CA LEU A 58 -7.92 -7.48 6.00
C LEU A 58 -9.05 -6.74 6.70
N GLY A 59 -8.71 -5.66 7.39
CA GLY A 59 -9.66 -4.74 8.01
C GLY A 59 -9.06 -3.35 8.16
N LEU A 60 -9.89 -2.40 8.59
CA LEU A 60 -9.44 -1.06 8.99
C LEU A 60 -9.66 -0.90 10.49
N THR A 61 -8.76 -0.18 11.16
CA THR A 61 -8.99 0.25 12.56
C THR A 61 -10.11 1.29 12.67
N VAL A 62 -10.33 2.07 11.59
CA VAL A 62 -11.41 3.05 11.47
C VAL A 62 -12.09 2.85 10.12
N GLU A 63 -13.41 2.68 10.13
CA GLU A 63 -14.18 2.57 8.90
C GLU A 63 -14.12 3.87 8.09
N LYS A 64 -14.09 3.72 6.76
CA LYS A 64 -14.06 4.86 5.83
C LYS A 64 -15.36 4.92 5.04
N LYS A 65 -15.95 6.11 4.98
CA LYS A 65 -17.18 6.39 4.24
C LYS A 65 -16.92 7.46 3.19
N TYR A 66 -16.61 7.03 1.97
CA TYR A 66 -16.44 7.93 0.84
C TYR A 66 -17.80 8.33 0.27
N GLY A 67 -17.96 9.64 0.02
CA GLY A 67 -19.13 10.21 -0.64
C GLY A 67 -18.81 10.54 -2.10
N PHE A 68 -19.43 11.61 -2.62
CA PHE A 68 -19.13 12.13 -3.96
C PHE A 68 -17.79 12.88 -4.03
N ASP A 69 -17.41 13.55 -2.94
CA ASP A 69 -16.13 14.26 -2.83
C ASP A 69 -15.02 13.28 -2.46
N MET A 70 -14.33 12.80 -3.47
CA MET A 70 -13.22 11.86 -3.30
C MET A 70 -11.94 12.58 -2.84
N PRO A 71 -11.23 12.06 -1.82
CA PRO A 71 -10.02 12.71 -1.33
C PRO A 71 -8.87 12.59 -2.33
N THR A 72 -8.05 13.64 -2.42
CA THR A 72 -6.78 13.62 -3.16
C THR A 72 -5.67 12.95 -2.36
N ALA A 73 -5.72 13.06 -1.03
CA ALA A 73 -4.83 12.35 -0.10
C ALA A 73 -5.66 11.77 1.06
N ASP A 74 -5.29 10.57 1.50
CA ASP A 74 -5.95 9.91 2.62
C ASP A 74 -4.97 8.96 3.33
N ALA A 75 -5.30 8.57 4.56
CA ALA A 75 -4.54 7.59 5.32
C ALA A 75 -5.46 6.55 5.94
N ALA A 76 -5.02 5.29 5.94
CA ALA A 76 -5.73 4.17 6.53
C ALA A 76 -4.76 3.35 7.40
N ARG A 77 -5.19 2.95 8.59
CA ARG A 77 -4.50 1.91 9.36
C ARG A 77 -5.15 0.58 9.05
N ILE A 78 -4.47 -0.20 8.21
CA ILE A 78 -4.93 -1.49 7.71
C ILE A 78 -4.42 -2.59 8.64
N VAL A 79 -5.35 -3.40 9.14
CA VAL A 79 -5.06 -4.59 9.94
C VAL A 79 -5.02 -5.79 8.99
N LEU A 80 -4.00 -6.62 9.12
CA LEU A 80 -3.86 -7.88 8.39
C LEU A 80 -3.64 -9.03 9.39
N ALA A 81 -4.31 -10.15 9.13
CA ALA A 81 -4.00 -11.43 9.75
C ALA A 81 -3.99 -12.52 8.67
N ALA A 82 -2.84 -13.16 8.46
CA ALA A 82 -2.71 -14.32 7.58
C ALA A 82 -3.32 -15.56 8.23
N ASP A 83 -3.97 -16.39 7.44
CA ASP A 83 -4.65 -17.61 7.91
C ASP A 83 -3.66 -18.66 8.44
N ASP A 84 -2.41 -18.64 7.96
CA ASP A 84 -1.32 -19.49 8.42
C ASP A 84 -0.60 -18.97 9.69
N GLY A 85 -1.02 -17.81 10.22
CA GLY A 85 -0.42 -17.18 11.39
C GLY A 85 0.97 -16.58 11.16
N THR A 86 1.53 -16.62 9.95
CA THR A 86 2.90 -16.16 9.66
C THR A 86 3.04 -14.65 9.60
N ALA A 87 1.92 -13.92 9.49
CA ALA A 87 1.90 -12.47 9.44
C ALA A 87 0.62 -11.94 10.10
N ALA A 88 0.77 -11.14 11.15
CA ALA A 88 -0.33 -10.40 11.76
C ALA A 88 0.17 -9.04 12.23
N GLY A 89 -0.57 -7.98 11.95
CA GLY A 89 -0.16 -6.62 12.33
C GLY A 89 -1.04 -5.53 11.73
N THR A 90 -0.74 -4.29 12.13
CA THR A 90 -1.40 -3.09 11.60
C THR A 90 -0.37 -2.20 10.92
N ARG A 91 -0.64 -1.73 9.71
CA ARG A 91 0.24 -0.78 8.98
C ARG A 91 -0.51 0.47 8.57
N LEU A 92 0.20 1.59 8.65
CA LEU A 92 -0.26 2.86 8.08
C LEU A 92 -0.06 2.84 6.57
N CYS A 93 -1.14 3.06 5.84
CA CYS A 93 -1.16 3.22 4.40
C CYS A 93 -1.53 4.68 4.09
N TYR A 94 -0.69 5.40 3.36
CA TYR A 94 -0.91 6.81 3.03
C TYR A 94 -0.99 6.99 1.51
N GLY A 95 -2.13 7.48 1.02
CA GLY A 95 -2.39 7.73 -0.38
C GLY A 95 -2.23 9.21 -0.73
N ARG A 96 -1.64 9.51 -1.90
CA ARG A 96 -1.53 10.87 -2.44
C ARG A 96 -1.32 10.87 -3.96
N PRO A 97 -1.42 12.04 -4.63
CA PRO A 97 -1.00 12.15 -6.02
C PRO A 97 0.48 11.81 -6.20
N VAL A 98 0.81 11.28 -7.37
CA VAL A 98 2.19 11.02 -7.78
C VAL A 98 2.91 12.35 -8.02
N GLU A 99 4.13 12.45 -7.52
CA GLU A 99 5.06 13.56 -7.75
C GLU A 99 6.20 13.10 -8.67
N ARG A 100 6.94 14.07 -9.24
CA ARG A 100 8.07 13.77 -10.14
C ARG A 100 9.13 12.91 -9.46
N SER A 101 9.44 13.20 -8.20
CA SER A 101 10.41 12.47 -7.37
C SER A 101 10.06 10.99 -7.21
N ASP A 102 8.78 10.63 -7.23
CA ASP A 102 8.33 9.24 -7.15
C ASP A 102 8.59 8.50 -8.46
N LEU A 103 8.39 9.18 -9.59
CA LEU A 103 8.69 8.63 -10.91
C LEU A 103 10.21 8.45 -11.09
N ASP A 104 11.01 9.40 -10.61
CA ASP A 104 12.47 9.28 -10.63
C ASP A 104 12.92 8.08 -9.78
N ALA A 105 12.24 7.80 -8.66
CA ALA A 105 12.50 6.61 -7.85
C ALA A 105 12.04 5.31 -8.55
N ALA A 106 10.89 5.33 -9.22
CA ALA A 106 10.39 4.21 -10.01
C ALA A 106 11.33 3.87 -11.18
N GLU A 107 11.88 4.87 -11.86
CA GLU A 107 12.85 4.69 -12.94
C GLU A 107 14.13 4.04 -12.42
N ARG A 108 14.65 4.48 -11.27
CA ARG A 108 15.83 3.86 -10.64
C ARG A 108 15.57 2.40 -10.25
N GLY A 109 14.37 2.08 -9.78
CA GLY A 109 13.96 0.72 -9.41
C GLY A 109 13.66 -0.19 -10.61
N ASP A 110 13.56 0.36 -11.83
CA ASP A 110 13.41 -0.37 -13.09
C ASP A 110 14.49 0.11 -14.06
N PRO A 111 15.78 -0.23 -13.83
CA PRO A 111 16.91 0.38 -14.54
C PRO A 111 16.93 0.10 -16.05
N ASN A 112 16.18 -0.91 -16.50
CA ASN A 112 15.99 -1.19 -17.92
C ASN A 112 14.78 -0.44 -18.51
N ALA A 113 14.14 0.44 -17.73
CA ALA A 113 12.90 1.17 -18.01
C ALA A 113 11.86 0.26 -18.69
N THR A 114 11.64 -0.92 -18.11
CA THR A 114 10.75 -1.92 -18.69
C THR A 114 9.28 -1.53 -18.49
N GLY A 115 8.37 -2.46 -18.81
CA GLY A 115 6.93 -2.22 -18.73
C GLY A 115 6.42 -1.77 -17.34
N MET A 116 7.19 -1.97 -16.26
CA MET A 116 6.77 -1.54 -14.92
C MET A 116 6.91 -0.03 -14.75
N PHE A 117 8.02 0.58 -15.16
CA PHE A 117 8.15 2.03 -15.11
C PHE A 117 7.13 2.74 -16.00
N LEU A 118 6.90 2.24 -17.22
CA LEU A 118 5.87 2.76 -18.11
C LEU A 118 4.46 2.66 -17.50
N LEU A 119 4.20 1.62 -16.70
CA LEU A 119 2.95 1.50 -15.95
C LEU A 119 2.87 2.50 -14.79
N ALA A 120 3.97 2.72 -14.06
CA ALA A 120 4.03 3.73 -13.00
C ALA A 120 3.72 5.14 -13.53
N GLN A 121 4.22 5.50 -14.72
CA GLN A 121 3.93 6.79 -15.36
C GLN A 121 2.44 7.01 -15.67
N ARG A 122 1.66 5.93 -15.78
CA ARG A 122 0.21 5.99 -16.03
C ARG A 122 -0.63 6.06 -14.75
N CYS A 123 0.02 6.00 -13.59
CA CYS A 123 -0.66 6.02 -12.30
C CYS A 123 -0.71 7.47 -11.77
N PRO A 124 -1.89 8.09 -11.66
CA PRO A 124 -2.02 9.45 -11.12
C PRO A 124 -1.84 9.53 -9.60
N THR A 125 -2.01 8.42 -8.88
CA THR A 125 -1.87 8.35 -7.42
C THR A 125 -0.95 7.21 -7.00
N LEU A 126 -0.49 7.27 -5.76
CA LEU A 126 0.28 6.21 -5.11
C LEU A 126 -0.17 6.03 -3.66
N TRP A 127 0.18 4.89 -3.10
CA TRP A 127 -0.02 4.54 -1.69
C TRP A 127 1.28 4.03 -1.06
N ILE A 128 1.69 4.63 0.05
CA ILE A 128 2.86 4.19 0.82
C ILE A 128 2.35 3.32 1.97
N VAL A 129 2.69 2.03 1.92
CA VAL A 129 2.41 1.06 2.97
C VAL A 129 3.62 1.00 3.90
N SER A 130 3.50 1.65 5.05
CA SER A 130 4.58 1.75 6.03
C SER A 130 5.03 0.37 6.49
N ARG A 131 6.33 0.20 6.72
CA ARG A 131 6.94 -1.01 7.28
C ARG A 131 7.47 -0.73 8.69
N GLU A 132 7.47 -1.74 9.54
CA GLU A 132 8.10 -1.68 10.87
C GLU A 132 9.50 -2.29 10.87
N MET A 133 9.84 -3.10 9.88
CA MET A 133 11.14 -3.77 9.72
C MET A 133 11.47 -4.02 8.25
N ASP A 134 12.70 -4.45 7.95
CA ASP A 134 13.16 -4.65 6.57
C ASP A 134 12.39 -5.74 5.82
N ASP A 135 12.13 -6.87 6.48
CA ASP A 135 11.39 -8.00 5.92
C ASP A 135 9.94 -8.06 6.42
N ASP A 136 9.28 -6.90 6.46
CA ASP A 136 7.91 -6.79 6.93
C ASP A 136 6.91 -7.47 5.98
N ARG A 137 6.62 -8.75 6.26
CA ARG A 137 5.64 -9.57 5.53
C ARG A 137 4.24 -8.95 5.55
N VAL A 138 3.88 -8.27 6.64
CA VAL A 138 2.56 -7.62 6.77
C VAL A 138 2.46 -6.48 5.75
N ALA A 139 3.46 -5.60 5.72
CA ALA A 139 3.51 -4.48 4.78
C ALA A 139 3.55 -4.95 3.32
N LEU A 140 4.37 -5.96 2.99
CA LEU A 140 4.44 -6.50 1.64
C LEU A 140 3.12 -7.16 1.21
N THR A 141 2.43 -7.86 2.12
CA THR A 141 1.13 -8.49 1.81
C THR A 141 0.07 -7.44 1.55
N ILE A 142 -0.01 -6.39 2.38
CA ILE A 142 -0.93 -5.27 2.17
C ILE A 142 -0.63 -4.59 0.82
N ALA A 143 0.64 -4.30 0.53
CA ALA A 143 1.04 -3.69 -0.74
C ALA A 143 0.66 -4.55 -1.95
N ALA A 144 0.86 -5.87 -1.86
CA ALA A 144 0.50 -6.80 -2.93
C ALA A 144 -1.02 -6.88 -3.15
N VAL A 145 -1.81 -6.89 -2.07
CA VAL A 145 -3.27 -6.84 -2.16
C VAL A 145 -3.71 -5.54 -2.83
N MET A 146 -3.19 -4.39 -2.38
CA MET A 146 -3.49 -3.09 -2.96
C MET A 146 -3.14 -3.03 -4.45
N ALA A 147 -1.94 -3.46 -4.84
CA ALA A 147 -1.49 -3.47 -6.23
C ALA A 147 -2.39 -4.32 -7.15
N SER A 148 -2.95 -5.42 -6.62
CA SER A 148 -3.86 -6.30 -7.37
C SER A 148 -5.26 -5.70 -7.64
N ILE A 149 -5.58 -4.58 -7.00
CA ILE A 149 -6.83 -3.84 -7.17
C ILE A 149 -6.57 -2.50 -7.86
N LEU A 150 -5.52 -1.80 -7.46
CA LEU A 150 -5.13 -0.49 -7.98
C LEU A 150 -4.39 -0.56 -9.32
N LEU A 151 -4.00 -1.76 -9.75
CA LEU A 151 -3.42 -2.07 -11.06
C LEU A 151 -2.13 -1.31 -11.41
N GLY A 152 -1.34 -0.94 -10.42
CA GLY A 152 -0.01 -0.35 -10.61
C GLY A 152 1.12 -1.19 -9.99
N PRO A 153 2.38 -0.86 -10.30
CA PRO A 153 3.54 -1.53 -9.75
C PRO A 153 3.80 -1.17 -8.29
N ILE A 154 4.64 -1.97 -7.65
CA ILE A 154 5.12 -1.79 -6.28
C ILE A 154 6.60 -1.43 -6.35
N LEU A 155 6.97 -0.30 -5.75
CA LEU A 155 8.35 0.07 -5.51
C LEU A 155 8.76 -0.37 -4.10
N SER A 156 9.92 -1.02 -3.99
CA SER A 156 10.50 -1.43 -2.71
C SER A 156 10.85 -0.23 -1.83
N PRO A 157 10.90 -0.41 -0.50
CA PRO A 157 11.42 0.63 0.38
C PRO A 157 12.86 0.96 -0.01
N GLY A 158 13.16 2.26 -0.14
CA GLY A 158 14.49 2.71 -0.60
C GLY A 158 14.58 2.94 -2.11
N GLY A 159 13.66 2.39 -2.90
CA GLY A 159 13.58 2.63 -4.33
C GLY A 159 14.47 1.73 -5.20
N ASP A 160 14.94 0.61 -4.65
CA ASP A 160 15.92 -0.27 -5.31
C ASP A 160 15.30 -1.21 -6.35
N GLU A 161 13.99 -1.46 -6.28
CA GLU A 161 13.31 -2.44 -7.13
C GLU A 161 11.86 -2.03 -7.38
N LEU A 162 11.44 -2.06 -8.65
CA LEU A 162 10.05 -1.87 -9.08
C LEU A 162 9.51 -3.18 -9.65
N PHE A 163 8.39 -3.67 -9.12
CA PHE A 163 7.86 -4.98 -9.47
C PHE A 163 6.34 -5.06 -9.42
N GLY A 164 5.76 -6.00 -10.16
CA GLY A 164 4.31 -6.26 -10.14
C GLY A 164 3.87 -7.22 -9.03
N VAL A 165 2.56 -7.33 -8.83
CA VAL A 165 1.94 -8.24 -7.84
C VAL A 165 2.41 -9.69 -7.95
N LYS A 166 2.69 -10.19 -9.16
CA LYS A 166 3.19 -11.56 -9.37
C LYS A 166 4.52 -11.77 -8.63
N THR A 167 5.46 -10.84 -8.80
CA THR A 167 6.76 -10.87 -8.13
C THR A 167 6.60 -10.70 -6.63
N ALA A 168 5.67 -9.83 -6.18
CA ALA A 168 5.37 -9.67 -4.76
C ALA A 168 4.93 -10.98 -4.11
N ARG A 169 4.06 -11.75 -4.78
CA ARG A 169 3.62 -13.07 -4.33
C ARG A 169 4.77 -14.07 -4.25
N LEU A 170 5.62 -14.13 -5.27
CA LEU A 170 6.81 -14.99 -5.25
C LEU A 170 7.73 -14.65 -4.06
N LYS A 171 7.91 -13.37 -3.74
CA LYS A 171 8.68 -12.94 -2.56
C LYS A 171 8.02 -13.39 -1.25
N LEU A 172 6.69 -13.33 -1.15
CA LEU A 172 5.95 -13.82 0.03
C LEU A 172 6.07 -15.34 0.21
N GLU A 173 5.99 -16.09 -0.89
CA GLU A 173 6.10 -17.56 -0.94
C GLU A 173 7.53 -18.02 -0.60
N ALA A 174 8.56 -17.42 -1.22
CA ALA A 174 9.96 -17.74 -0.94
C ALA A 174 10.33 -17.54 0.54
N ARG A 175 9.69 -16.57 1.19
CA ARG A 175 9.87 -16.27 2.63
C ARG A 175 9.04 -17.17 3.56
N ALA A 176 8.11 -17.96 3.03
CA ALA A 176 7.32 -18.92 3.80
C ALA A 176 7.95 -20.32 3.84
N ALA A 177 8.88 -20.61 2.94
CA ALA A 177 9.65 -21.85 2.99
C ALA A 177 10.66 -21.80 4.15
N PRO A 178 10.62 -22.73 5.13
CA PRO A 178 11.71 -22.86 6.07
C PRO A 178 12.99 -23.18 5.29
N TYR A 179 14.10 -22.53 5.67
CA TYR A 179 15.45 -22.90 5.24
C TYR A 179 15.56 -24.43 5.43
N ARG A 180 15.69 -25.17 4.32
CA ARG A 180 16.05 -26.59 4.36
C ARG A 180 17.55 -26.72 4.47
#